data_AF-A0A0B4E861-F1
#
_entry.id   AF-A0A0B4E861-F1
#
_cell.length_a   1.000
_cell.length_b   1.000
_cell.length_c   1.000
_cell.angle_alpha   90.00
_cell.angle_beta   90.00
_cell.angle_gamma   90.00
#
_symmetry.space_group_name_H-M   'P 1'
#
loop_
_entity.id
_entity.type
_entity.pdbx_description
1 polymer ?
#
loop_
_entity_poly.entity_id
_entity_poly.type
_entity_poly.pdbx_seq_one_letter_code
_entity_poly.pdbx_strand_id
1 'polypeptide(L)'
;MKILYLSIFVLLISCSKSIEEKCFLKENDNYFKGYVEKEPYTVKQILDHKPDYLRIIDLKKYRSFQQDSLEYTKINRYSEDYWKQMETEFSDFNEKFLGQFYYSFKQTDGNVKYALGANNLGFWLLKIEKDKPSAYFLGLSFSHFYFNKFQQNPIVKDGFLRLEGSLVKIIKVPGLPGHDDYSAIEDGKLFTIDLKTLEQDSDEDGYNDIFEESFGLNPHNKDTDGDGITDFKDHNPLFKSEKNKFTDLYENMMSQHLGMVQEKLKDMSYFISAYESDCEYFQKVNPEYKVLIFSENKEKQPYYVRSTVIFGTIYSLIQKDKNDPQKFYIHEASGGSVNGYSAVWRNGKWVFNLISQTVS
;
A
#
# COMPACT_ATOMS: atom_id res chain seq x y z
N MET A 1 -49.71 -16.25 -41.96
CA MET A 1 -48.81 -16.95 -41.00
C MET A 1 -47.88 -15.92 -40.40
N LYS A 2 -48.02 -15.59 -39.11
CA LYS A 2 -47.07 -14.73 -38.38
C LYS A 2 -46.07 -15.65 -37.66
N ILE A 3 -44.79 -15.54 -38.00
CA ILE A 3 -43.70 -16.26 -37.34
C ILE A 3 -43.33 -15.45 -36.09
N LEU A 4 -43.57 -16.02 -34.91
CA LEU A 4 -43.01 -15.49 -33.66
C LEU A 4 -41.55 -15.93 -33.58
N TYR A 5 -40.62 -14.98 -33.58
CA TYR A 5 -39.25 -15.22 -33.16
C TYR A 5 -39.20 -15.30 -31.64
N LEU A 6 -38.94 -16.50 -31.13
CA LEU A 6 -38.64 -16.74 -29.73
C LEU A 6 -37.17 -16.37 -29.49
N SER A 7 -36.91 -15.16 -28.98
CA SER A 7 -35.57 -14.76 -28.55
C SER A 7 -35.20 -15.54 -27.29
N ILE A 8 -34.32 -16.52 -27.42
CA ILE A 8 -33.74 -17.26 -26.30
C ILE A 8 -32.74 -16.32 -25.61
N PHE A 9 -33.11 -15.81 -24.44
CA PHE A 9 -32.20 -15.16 -23.51
C PHE A 9 -31.24 -16.23 -22.97
N VAL A 10 -30.03 -16.30 -23.51
CA VAL A 10 -28.94 -17.07 -22.91
C VAL A 10 -28.47 -16.27 -21.69
N LEU A 11 -28.99 -16.64 -20.51
CA LEU A 11 -28.42 -16.23 -19.24
C LEU A 11 -26.99 -16.80 -19.17
N LEU A 12 -25.99 -15.95 -19.41
CA LEU A 12 -24.61 -16.24 -19.03
C LEU A 12 -24.58 -16.30 -17.51
N ILE A 13 -24.78 -17.50 -16.96
CA ILE A 13 -24.48 -17.78 -15.56
C ILE A 13 -22.96 -17.64 -15.44
N SER A 14 -22.50 -16.45 -15.09
CA SER A 14 -21.14 -16.25 -14.61
C SER A 14 -20.99 -17.11 -13.36
N CYS A 15 -20.30 -18.25 -13.47
CA CYS A 15 -19.93 -19.09 -12.33
C CYS A 15 -18.92 -18.33 -11.45
N SER A 16 -19.41 -17.40 -10.63
CA SER A 16 -18.62 -16.87 -9.53
C SER A 16 -18.35 -18.01 -8.54
N LYS A 17 -17.08 -18.23 -8.19
CA LYS A 17 -16.70 -19.18 -7.14
C LYS A 17 -17.51 -18.94 -5.87
N SER A 18 -17.89 -20.01 -5.19
CA SER A 18 -18.62 -19.91 -3.92
C SER A 18 -17.73 -19.33 -2.81
N ILE A 19 -18.35 -18.80 -1.73
CA ILE A 19 -17.62 -18.39 -0.52
C ILE A 19 -16.73 -19.52 0.00
N GLU A 20 -17.23 -20.76 -0.04
CA GLU A 20 -16.46 -21.93 0.38
C GLU A 20 -15.14 -22.05 -0.40
N GLU A 21 -15.19 -21.90 -1.72
CA GLU A 21 -14.01 -21.99 -2.58
C GLU A 21 -13.06 -20.79 -2.50
N LYS A 22 -13.57 -19.62 -2.12
CA LYS A 22 -12.79 -18.38 -2.00
C LYS A 22 -12.15 -18.22 -0.62
N CYS A 23 -12.74 -18.79 0.42
CA CYS A 23 -12.33 -18.56 1.80
C CYS A 23 -11.78 -19.78 2.52
N PHE A 24 -11.95 -20.99 1.98
CA PHE A 24 -11.46 -22.20 2.61
C PHE A 24 -10.51 -23.00 1.72
N LEU A 25 -9.42 -23.49 2.32
CA LEU A 25 -8.48 -24.37 1.64
C LEU A 25 -9.11 -25.74 1.37
N LYS A 26 -8.89 -26.28 0.17
CA LYS A 26 -9.21 -27.68 -0.13
C LYS A 26 -8.12 -28.58 0.44
N GLU A 27 -8.46 -29.85 0.59
CA GLU A 27 -7.52 -30.84 1.09
C GLU A 27 -6.29 -30.92 0.19
N ASN A 28 -5.09 -30.77 0.77
CA ASN A 28 -3.78 -30.73 0.10
C ASN A 28 -3.45 -29.44 -0.68
N ASP A 29 -4.27 -28.39 -0.56
CA ASP A 29 -3.87 -27.07 -1.08
C ASP A 29 -2.70 -26.50 -0.26
N ASN A 30 -1.77 -25.82 -0.94
CA ASN A 30 -0.73 -25.06 -0.26
C ASN A 30 -1.33 -23.81 0.40
N TYR A 31 -0.84 -23.46 1.60
CA TYR A 31 -1.31 -22.27 2.33
C TYR A 31 -1.07 -20.97 1.58
N PHE A 32 0.06 -20.89 0.88
CA PHE A 32 0.45 -19.77 0.04
C PHE A 32 0.78 -20.26 -1.36
N LYS A 33 0.41 -19.45 -2.35
CA LYS A 33 0.88 -19.64 -3.72
C LYS A 33 2.38 -19.36 -3.76
N GLY A 34 3.13 -20.12 -4.56
CA GLY A 34 4.55 -19.86 -4.77
C GLY A 34 4.76 -18.45 -5.31
N TYR A 35 5.71 -17.71 -4.75
CA TYR A 35 6.09 -16.40 -5.27
C TYR A 35 6.73 -16.58 -6.65
N VAL A 36 6.20 -15.89 -7.65
CA VAL A 36 6.80 -15.79 -8.97
C VAL A 36 7.43 -14.42 -9.09
N GLU A 37 8.75 -14.39 -9.18
CA GLU A 37 9.48 -13.16 -9.42
C GLU A 37 9.10 -12.57 -10.77
N LYS A 38 8.74 -11.28 -10.78
CA LYS A 38 8.42 -10.57 -12.01
C LYS A 38 9.69 -9.95 -12.58
N GLU A 39 9.82 -10.06 -13.90
CA GLU A 39 10.84 -9.30 -14.63
C GLU A 39 10.64 -7.79 -14.42
N PRO A 40 11.69 -7.05 -14.05
CA PRO A 40 11.60 -5.61 -13.92
C PRO A 40 11.27 -4.94 -15.26
N TYR A 41 10.57 -3.80 -15.19
CA TYR A 41 10.20 -3.05 -16.38
C TYR A 41 11.44 -2.42 -17.03
N THR A 42 11.44 -2.40 -18.37
CA THR A 42 12.40 -1.59 -19.13
C THR A 42 12.05 -0.10 -19.01
N VAL A 43 13.02 0.78 -19.25
CA VAL A 43 12.79 2.23 -19.34
C VAL A 43 11.61 2.55 -20.25
N LYS A 44 11.55 1.92 -21.44
CA LYS A 44 10.46 2.14 -22.40
C LYS A 44 9.10 1.80 -21.79
N GLN A 45 8.97 0.65 -21.11
CA GLN A 45 7.70 0.26 -20.46
C GLN A 45 7.31 1.23 -19.34
N ILE A 46 8.27 1.72 -18.55
CA ILE A 46 7.99 2.73 -17.52
C ILE A 46 7.47 4.02 -18.17
N LEU A 47 8.10 4.48 -19.25
CA LEU A 47 7.69 5.69 -19.95
C LEU A 47 6.34 5.54 -20.67
N ASP A 48 6.07 4.38 -21.26
CA ASP A 48 4.81 4.07 -21.96
C ASP A 48 3.62 3.98 -20.99
N HIS A 49 3.87 3.63 -19.72
CA HIS A 49 2.84 3.46 -18.69
C HIS A 49 2.89 4.51 -17.56
N LYS A 50 3.72 5.55 -17.69
CA LYS A 50 3.76 6.63 -16.69
C LYS A 50 2.40 7.34 -16.68
N PRO A 51 1.97 7.90 -15.53
CA PRO A 51 0.76 8.71 -15.50
C PRO A 51 0.89 9.97 -16.37
N ASP A 52 -0.22 10.42 -16.94
CA ASP A 52 -0.26 11.56 -17.86
C ASP A 52 0.16 12.88 -17.19
N TYR A 53 -0.14 13.02 -15.90
CA TYR A 53 0.25 14.18 -15.09
C TYR A 53 1.77 14.26 -14.82
N LEU A 54 2.52 13.17 -15.03
CA LEU A 54 3.95 13.13 -14.79
C LEU A 54 4.73 13.51 -16.06
N ARG A 55 5.50 14.59 -15.97
CA ARG A 55 6.52 14.94 -16.95
C ARG A 55 7.89 14.49 -16.47
N ILE A 56 8.67 13.88 -17.36
CA ILE A 56 10.03 13.41 -17.09
C ILE A 56 10.96 14.05 -18.12
N ILE A 57 12.04 14.67 -17.67
CA ILE A 57 13.09 15.20 -18.55
C ILE A 57 14.47 14.79 -18.09
N ASP A 58 15.43 14.81 -19.02
CA ASP A 58 16.83 14.52 -18.74
C ASP A 58 17.57 15.76 -18.25
N LEU A 59 18.29 15.59 -17.14
CA LEU A 59 19.19 16.59 -16.59
C LEU A 59 20.58 16.40 -17.19
N LYS A 60 21.23 17.51 -17.55
CA LYS A 60 22.63 17.52 -18.00
C LYS A 60 23.62 17.44 -16.84
N LYS A 61 23.24 17.97 -15.68
CA LYS A 61 23.98 17.92 -14.43
C LYS A 61 23.04 17.36 -13.39
N TYR A 62 23.44 16.26 -12.77
CA TYR A 62 22.62 15.54 -11.82
C TYR A 62 23.49 14.81 -10.81
N ARG A 63 22.88 14.49 -9.68
CA ARG A 63 23.38 13.51 -8.72
C ARG A 63 22.85 12.14 -9.12
N SER A 64 23.75 11.18 -9.37
CA SER A 64 23.36 9.82 -9.76
C SER A 64 22.80 9.04 -8.58
N PHE A 65 22.00 8.00 -8.87
CA PHE A 65 21.51 7.05 -7.87
C PHE A 65 22.66 6.48 -7.02
N GLN A 66 23.76 6.08 -7.68
CA GLN A 66 24.91 5.50 -6.98
C GLN A 66 25.52 6.50 -5.99
N GLN A 67 25.70 7.76 -6.41
CA GLN A 67 26.23 8.78 -5.52
C GLN A 67 25.28 9.05 -4.35
N ASP A 68 23.99 9.20 -4.63
CA ASP A 68 22.97 9.47 -3.61
C ASP A 68 22.88 8.33 -2.58
N SER A 69 22.77 7.09 -3.05
CA SER A 69 22.71 5.90 -2.20
C SER A 69 23.97 5.70 -1.37
N LEU A 70 25.17 5.84 -1.97
CA LEU A 70 26.42 5.65 -1.22
C LEU A 70 26.61 6.70 -0.12
N GLU A 71 26.24 7.96 -0.37
CA GLU A 71 26.30 8.99 0.67
C GLU A 71 25.24 8.76 1.74
N TYR A 72 24.04 8.32 1.36
CA TYR A 72 22.98 7.98 2.32
C TYR A 72 23.34 6.78 3.21
N THR A 73 23.96 5.73 2.65
CA THR A 73 24.38 4.54 3.42
C THR A 73 25.54 4.80 4.38
N LYS A 74 26.36 5.82 4.13
CA LYS A 74 27.43 6.25 5.08
C LYS A 74 26.88 6.88 6.36
N ILE A 75 25.63 7.31 6.35
CA ILE A 75 24.96 7.80 7.55
C ILE A 75 24.74 6.61 8.48
N ASN A 76 25.26 6.70 9.71
CA ASN A 76 25.01 5.68 10.73
C ASN A 76 23.56 5.77 11.22
N ARG A 77 22.64 5.15 10.47
CA ARG A 77 21.21 5.09 10.82
C ARG A 77 20.91 4.22 12.04
N TYR A 78 21.92 3.58 12.64
CA TYR A 78 21.79 2.88 13.90
C TYR A 78 22.25 3.74 15.09
N SER A 79 22.76 4.97 14.86
CA SER A 79 23.10 5.87 15.96
C SER A 79 21.86 6.58 16.48
N GLU A 80 21.76 6.69 17.81
CA GLU A 80 20.74 7.52 18.46
C GLU A 80 20.81 8.99 17.98
N ASP A 81 22.02 9.49 17.71
CA ASP A 81 22.23 10.88 17.30
C ASP A 81 21.60 11.17 15.94
N TYR A 82 21.65 10.22 14.99
CA TYR A 82 20.97 10.37 13.70
C TYR A 82 19.46 10.45 13.89
N TRP A 83 18.88 9.56 14.70
CA TRP A 83 17.44 9.57 14.95
C TRP A 83 16.99 10.82 15.69
N LYS A 84 17.74 11.29 16.70
CA LYS A 84 17.49 12.58 17.37
C LYS A 84 17.53 13.75 16.39
N GLN A 85 18.48 13.74 15.44
CA GLN A 85 18.57 14.77 14.42
C GLN A 85 17.35 14.74 13.48
N MET A 86 16.97 13.58 12.96
CA MET A 86 15.80 13.41 12.10
C MET A 86 14.50 13.80 12.80
N GLU A 87 14.33 13.38 14.06
CA GLU A 87 13.20 13.78 14.91
C GLU A 87 13.13 15.29 15.09
N THR A 88 14.28 15.94 15.28
CA THR A 88 14.35 17.41 15.41
C THR A 88 14.00 18.09 14.10
N GLU A 89 14.62 17.67 12.99
CA GLU A 89 14.49 18.29 11.66
C GLU A 89 13.05 18.22 11.13
N PHE A 90 12.38 17.08 11.34
CA PHE A 90 11.02 16.81 10.89
C PHE A 90 10.00 16.82 12.04
N SER A 91 10.33 17.43 13.18
CA SER A 91 9.46 17.47 14.38
C SER A 91 8.06 17.99 14.09
N ASP A 92 7.95 19.06 13.31
CA ASP A 92 6.66 19.63 12.88
C ASP A 92 5.83 18.66 12.04
N PHE A 93 6.44 17.97 11.09
CA PHE A 93 5.76 16.94 10.31
C PHE A 93 5.39 15.72 11.16
N ASN A 94 6.30 15.26 12.04
CA ASN A 94 6.04 14.13 12.93
C ASN A 94 4.91 14.39 13.90
N GLU A 95 4.81 15.60 14.45
CA GLU A 95 3.70 16.00 15.32
C GLU A 95 2.38 15.97 14.56
N LYS A 96 2.34 16.55 13.34
CA LYS A 96 1.10 16.67 12.57
C LYS A 96 0.65 15.37 11.91
N PHE A 97 1.57 14.50 11.53
CA PHE A 97 1.29 13.24 10.86
C PHE A 97 1.53 12.02 11.74
N LEU A 98 1.73 12.20 13.05
CA LEU A 98 1.89 11.11 14.03
C LEU A 98 2.95 10.07 13.65
N GLY A 99 4.00 10.47 12.93
CA GLY A 99 5.08 9.58 12.48
C GLY A 99 4.70 8.58 11.38
N GLN A 100 3.62 8.82 10.63
CA GLN A 100 3.15 7.92 9.55
C GLN A 100 4.05 7.88 8.30
N PHE A 101 5.05 8.75 8.21
CA PHE A 101 5.90 8.89 7.03
C PHE A 101 7.39 8.81 7.38
N TYR A 102 8.15 8.25 6.45
CA TYR A 102 9.59 8.44 6.34
C TYR A 102 9.86 9.70 5.54
N TYR A 103 10.71 10.58 6.05
CA TYR A 103 11.05 11.83 5.38
C TYR A 103 12.44 11.75 4.73
N SER A 104 12.57 12.45 3.61
CA SER A 104 13.84 12.49 2.87
C SER A 104 14.32 13.90 2.56
N PHE A 105 13.42 14.87 2.44
CA PHE A 105 13.78 16.25 2.13
C PHE A 105 12.76 17.21 2.72
N LYS A 106 13.20 18.41 3.13
CA LYS A 106 12.35 19.48 3.66
C LYS A 106 12.63 20.79 2.95
N GLN A 107 11.58 21.55 2.68
CA GLN A 107 11.64 22.89 2.12
C GLN A 107 10.70 23.81 2.92
N THR A 108 11.13 25.04 3.16
CA THR A 108 10.26 26.10 3.70
C THR A 108 10.20 27.25 2.71
N ASP A 109 8.99 27.70 2.37
CA ASP A 109 8.74 28.86 1.52
C ASP A 109 7.68 29.75 2.18
N GLY A 110 8.12 30.88 2.75
CA GLY A 110 7.28 31.75 3.56
C GLY A 110 6.63 31.00 4.74
N ASN A 111 5.29 30.95 4.76
CA ASN A 111 4.49 30.29 5.79
C ASN A 111 4.11 28.84 5.44
N VAL A 112 4.65 28.31 4.34
CA VAL A 112 4.39 26.94 3.90
C VAL A 112 5.64 26.10 4.07
N LYS A 113 5.48 24.93 4.66
CA LYS A 113 6.53 23.92 4.75
C LYS A 113 6.15 22.73 3.90
N TYR A 114 7.12 22.19 3.19
CA TYR A 114 6.98 20.98 2.39
C TYR A 114 7.97 19.93 2.85
N ALA A 115 7.58 18.66 2.76
CA ALA A 115 8.49 17.54 2.89
C ALA A 115 8.21 16.48 1.82
N LEU A 116 9.27 15.85 1.35
CA LEU A 116 9.17 14.62 0.56
C LEU A 116 9.08 13.44 1.53
N GLY A 117 7.87 12.89 1.64
CA GLY A 117 7.55 11.74 2.47
C GLY A 117 7.41 10.45 1.67
N ALA A 118 7.48 9.32 2.37
CA ALA A 118 7.10 8.01 1.86
C ALA A 118 6.51 7.17 3.00
N ASN A 119 5.58 6.27 2.69
CA ASN A 119 5.14 5.20 3.59
C ASN A 119 5.23 3.86 2.85
N ASN A 120 4.59 2.80 3.36
CA ASN A 120 4.54 1.50 2.70
C ASN A 120 3.75 1.50 1.37
N LEU A 121 2.93 2.52 1.10
CA LEU A 121 2.14 2.61 -0.12
C LEU A 121 2.87 3.31 -1.27
N GLY A 122 3.65 4.34 -1.00
CA GLY A 122 4.30 5.15 -2.04
C GLY A 122 4.92 6.45 -1.52
N PHE A 123 5.19 7.35 -2.45
CA PHE A 123 5.73 8.69 -2.16
C PHE A 123 4.63 9.73 -2.00
N TRP A 124 4.90 10.72 -1.17
CA TRP A 124 3.97 11.77 -0.78
C TRP A 124 4.64 13.14 -0.79
N LEU A 125 3.92 14.16 -1.28
CA LEU A 125 4.22 15.54 -0.94
C LEU A 125 3.46 15.89 0.33
N LEU A 126 4.18 16.18 1.41
CA LEU A 126 3.60 16.65 2.65
C LEU A 126 3.68 18.16 2.69
N LYS A 127 2.59 18.82 3.10
CA LYS A 127 2.47 20.28 3.18
C LYS A 127 1.95 20.66 4.56
N ILE A 128 2.54 21.68 5.17
CA ILE A 128 1.99 22.36 6.33
C ILE A 128 1.85 23.83 5.98
N GLU A 129 0.62 24.31 5.91
CA GLU A 129 0.32 25.72 5.64
C GLU A 129 -0.54 26.27 6.77
N LYS A 130 -0.07 27.33 7.44
CA LYS A 130 -0.78 27.97 8.57
C LYS A 130 -1.25 26.94 9.61
N ASP A 131 -0.35 26.03 9.97
CA ASP A 131 -0.56 24.94 10.93
C ASP A 131 -1.52 23.82 10.49
N LYS A 132 -2.02 23.86 9.25
CA LYS A 132 -2.86 22.80 8.67
C LYS A 132 -2.02 21.83 7.85
N PRO A 133 -1.99 20.53 8.21
CA PRO A 133 -1.29 19.52 7.44
C PRO A 133 -2.14 18.98 6.28
N SER A 134 -1.49 18.69 5.15
CA SER A 134 -2.05 17.98 4.00
C SER A 134 -1.00 17.03 3.42
N ALA A 135 -1.41 15.86 2.96
CA ALA A 135 -0.53 14.89 2.32
C ALA A 135 -1.10 14.49 0.96
N TYR A 136 -0.28 14.59 -0.08
CA TYR A 136 -0.70 14.32 -1.46
C TYR A 136 0.09 13.15 -2.02
N PHE A 137 -0.61 12.08 -2.40
CA PHE A 137 0.01 10.90 -2.97
C PHE A 137 0.51 11.19 -4.39
N LEU A 138 1.71 10.76 -4.71
CA LEU A 138 2.30 11.04 -6.02
C LEU A 138 1.87 10.04 -7.11
N GLY A 139 1.40 8.85 -6.73
CA GLY A 139 1.08 7.77 -7.67
C GLY A 139 2.31 7.21 -8.41
N LEU A 140 3.50 7.35 -7.83
CA LEU A 140 4.77 6.91 -8.43
C LEU A 140 5.34 5.71 -7.67
N SER A 141 5.45 4.57 -8.36
CA SER A 141 5.86 3.29 -7.76
C SER A 141 7.33 3.26 -7.32
N PHE A 142 7.59 2.66 -6.16
CA PHE A 142 8.94 2.32 -5.70
C PHE A 142 9.73 1.46 -6.68
N SER A 143 9.03 0.60 -7.44
CA SER A 143 9.65 -0.33 -8.38
C SER A 143 10.23 0.35 -9.62
N HIS A 144 9.83 1.60 -9.90
CA HIS A 144 10.19 2.33 -11.10
C HIS A 144 10.91 3.65 -10.84
N PHE A 145 10.60 4.31 -9.72
CA PHE A 145 11.04 5.67 -9.43
C PHE A 145 11.85 5.71 -8.14
N TYR A 146 13.02 6.32 -8.23
CA TYR A 146 13.83 6.71 -7.09
C TYR A 146 13.99 8.22 -7.09
N PHE A 147 13.71 8.84 -5.96
CA PHE A 147 14.01 10.26 -5.74
C PHE A 147 15.23 10.38 -4.83
N ASN A 148 16.17 11.21 -5.26
CA ASN A 148 17.38 11.48 -4.49
C ASN A 148 16.99 11.96 -3.09
N LYS A 149 17.61 11.39 -2.05
CA LYS A 149 17.42 11.86 -0.67
C LYS A 149 17.95 13.28 -0.53
N PHE A 150 18.99 13.62 -1.28
CA PHE A 150 19.57 14.95 -1.32
C PHE A 150 19.19 15.67 -2.61
N GLN A 151 18.08 16.41 -2.58
CA GLN A 151 17.65 17.28 -3.69
C GLN A 151 18.54 18.52 -3.76
N GLN A 152 19.03 18.88 -4.96
CA GLN A 152 19.90 20.04 -5.16
C GLN A 152 19.11 21.35 -5.29
N ASN A 153 17.83 21.24 -5.65
CA ASN A 153 16.93 22.36 -5.87
C ASN A 153 15.69 22.24 -4.98
N PRO A 154 14.97 23.35 -4.73
CA PRO A 154 13.67 23.31 -4.08
C PRO A 154 12.73 22.34 -4.81
N ILE A 155 12.07 21.46 -4.05
CA ILE A 155 11.11 20.48 -4.58
C ILE A 155 9.81 21.11 -5.02
N VAL A 156 9.43 22.27 -4.47
CA VAL A 156 8.26 23.03 -4.90
C VAL A 156 8.72 24.37 -5.46
N LYS A 157 8.39 24.64 -6.72
CA LYS A 157 8.72 25.91 -7.37
C LYS A 157 7.82 26.21 -8.57
N ASP A 158 7.36 27.46 -8.65
CA ASP A 158 6.53 28.01 -9.74
C ASP A 158 5.24 27.20 -10.01
N GLY A 159 4.60 26.68 -8.95
CA GLY A 159 3.38 25.86 -9.08
C GLY A 159 3.61 24.39 -9.44
N PHE A 160 4.86 23.91 -9.38
CA PHE A 160 5.19 22.52 -9.69
C PHE A 160 5.95 21.84 -8.55
N LEU A 161 5.62 20.57 -8.31
CA LEU A 161 6.51 19.62 -7.66
C LEU A 161 7.59 19.20 -8.66
N ARG A 162 8.86 19.22 -8.24
CA ARG A 162 10.05 18.92 -9.04
C ARG A 162 10.98 18.03 -8.22
N LEU A 163 11.15 16.78 -8.65
CA LEU A 163 11.97 15.81 -7.94
C LEU A 163 13.10 15.33 -8.86
N GLU A 164 14.33 15.46 -8.39
CA GLU A 164 15.51 14.91 -9.01
C GLU A 164 15.68 13.44 -8.60
N GLY A 165 16.04 12.59 -9.55
CA GLY A 165 16.23 11.17 -9.26
C GLY A 165 16.53 10.33 -10.48
N SER A 166 16.10 9.07 -10.41
CA SER A 166 16.45 8.04 -11.38
C SER A 166 15.28 7.10 -11.63
N LEU A 167 15.26 6.53 -12.83
CA LEU A 167 14.48 5.32 -13.08
C LEU A 167 15.28 4.13 -12.55
N VAL A 168 14.61 3.27 -11.79
CA VAL A 168 15.23 2.12 -11.12
C VAL A 168 14.53 0.82 -11.46
N LYS A 169 15.21 -0.28 -11.15
CA LYS A 169 14.64 -1.62 -11.04
C LYS A 169 14.92 -2.19 -9.66
N ILE A 170 14.05 -3.08 -9.21
CA ILE A 170 14.31 -3.91 -8.04
C ILE A 170 15.42 -4.91 -8.36
N ILE A 171 16.35 -5.08 -7.42
CA ILE A 171 17.36 -6.13 -7.39
C ILE A 171 17.20 -6.93 -6.10
N LYS A 172 17.16 -8.25 -6.20
CA LYS A 172 17.11 -9.13 -5.03
C LYS A 172 18.48 -9.22 -4.39
N VAL A 173 18.52 -9.12 -3.06
CA VAL A 173 19.76 -9.30 -2.31
C VAL A 173 19.96 -10.80 -2.02
N PRO A 174 21.02 -11.44 -2.55
CA PRO A 174 21.27 -12.86 -2.32
C PRO A 174 21.41 -13.16 -0.82
N GLY A 175 20.73 -14.19 -0.34
CA GLY A 175 20.79 -14.63 1.06
C GLY A 175 19.91 -13.83 2.04
N LEU A 176 19.10 -12.87 1.55
CA LEU A 176 18.13 -12.12 2.35
C LEU A 176 16.75 -12.15 1.66
N PRO A 177 15.99 -13.27 1.74
CA PRO A 177 14.66 -13.37 1.16
C PRO A 177 13.74 -12.27 1.71
N GLY A 178 13.06 -11.54 0.82
CA GLY A 178 12.18 -10.42 1.19
C GLY A 178 12.86 -9.06 1.33
N HIS A 179 14.19 -8.97 1.16
CA HIS A 179 14.90 -7.70 1.09
C HIS A 179 15.19 -7.32 -0.37
N ASP A 180 14.54 -6.25 -0.80
CA ASP A 180 14.69 -5.68 -2.14
C ASP A 180 15.62 -4.46 -2.06
N ASP A 181 16.64 -4.43 -2.90
CA ASP A 181 17.47 -3.26 -3.14
C ASP A 181 17.13 -2.71 -4.55
N TYR A 182 17.74 -1.58 -4.92
CA TYR A 182 17.46 -0.90 -6.18
C TYR A 182 18.74 -0.72 -7.00
N SER A 183 18.58 -0.77 -8.31
CA SER A 183 19.63 -0.39 -9.25
C SER A 183 19.06 0.58 -10.27
N ALA A 184 19.81 1.66 -10.54
CA ALA A 184 19.44 2.58 -11.61
C ALA A 184 19.49 1.89 -12.96
N ILE A 185 18.43 2.03 -13.73
CA ILE A 185 18.40 1.72 -15.16
C ILE A 185 18.62 2.98 -16.00
N GLU A 186 18.26 4.14 -15.45
CA GLU A 186 18.57 5.43 -16.08
C GLU A 186 18.62 6.55 -15.02
N ASP A 187 19.77 7.22 -14.92
CA ASP A 187 19.98 8.32 -13.97
C ASP A 187 19.59 9.69 -14.54
N GLY A 188 19.56 10.68 -13.65
CA GLY A 188 19.56 12.09 -14.04
C GLY A 188 18.22 12.56 -14.58
N LYS A 189 17.13 12.14 -13.95
CA LYS A 189 15.78 12.57 -14.30
C LYS A 189 15.32 13.72 -13.43
N LEU A 190 14.53 14.61 -14.03
CA LEU A 190 13.68 15.54 -13.31
C LEU A 190 12.22 15.16 -13.55
N PHE A 191 11.56 14.73 -12.49
CA PHE A 191 10.15 14.42 -12.43
C PHE A 191 9.39 15.69 -12.06
N THR A 192 8.42 16.09 -12.88
CA THR A 192 7.61 17.29 -12.65
C THR A 192 6.14 16.94 -12.62
N ILE A 193 5.42 17.42 -11.60
CA ILE A 193 3.96 17.31 -11.46
C ILE A 193 3.41 18.72 -11.18
N ASP A 194 2.33 19.11 -11.86
CA ASP A 194 1.61 20.36 -11.57
C ASP A 194 0.93 20.26 -10.20
N LEU A 195 1.14 21.25 -9.32
CA LEU A 195 0.57 21.20 -7.98
C LEU A 195 -0.95 21.25 -7.98
N LYS A 196 -1.59 21.92 -8.95
CA LYS A 196 -3.04 21.93 -9.05
C LYS A 196 -3.59 20.53 -9.30
N THR A 197 -2.92 19.74 -10.13
CA THR A 197 -3.30 18.33 -10.37
C THR A 197 -2.97 17.45 -9.17
N LEU A 198 -1.81 17.68 -8.54
CA LEU A 198 -1.40 16.88 -7.38
C LEU A 198 -2.29 17.10 -6.15
N GLU A 199 -2.70 18.35 -5.91
CA GLU A 199 -3.54 18.75 -4.78
C GLU A 199 -5.05 18.62 -5.07
N GLN A 200 -5.44 18.09 -6.23
CA GLN A 200 -6.85 17.90 -6.57
C GLN A 200 -7.47 16.79 -5.72
N ASP A 201 -8.57 17.12 -5.03
CA ASP A 201 -9.44 16.26 -4.25
C ASP A 201 -10.87 16.64 -4.68
N SER A 202 -11.42 15.88 -5.61
CA SER A 202 -12.58 16.26 -6.41
C SER A 202 -13.91 16.09 -5.67
N ASP A 203 -13.97 15.25 -4.63
CA ASP A 203 -15.15 15.07 -3.78
C ASP A 203 -14.98 15.60 -2.34
N GLU A 204 -13.80 16.17 -2.05
CA GLU A 204 -13.44 16.88 -0.82
C GLU A 204 -13.49 16.00 0.42
N ASP A 205 -13.11 14.72 0.30
CA ASP A 205 -13.13 13.76 1.40
C ASP A 205 -11.81 13.74 2.21
N GLY A 206 -10.71 14.21 1.61
CA GLY A 206 -9.38 14.30 2.21
C GLY A 206 -8.29 13.50 1.51
N TYR A 207 -8.61 12.55 0.63
CA TYR A 207 -7.64 11.94 -0.28
C TYR A 207 -7.60 12.69 -1.62
N ASN A 208 -6.42 12.80 -2.22
CA ASN A 208 -6.31 13.42 -3.53
C ASN A 208 -6.68 12.42 -4.63
N ASP A 209 -7.19 12.88 -5.78
CA ASP A 209 -7.68 12.03 -6.88
C ASP A 209 -6.65 10.97 -7.30
N ILE A 210 -5.36 11.31 -7.28
CA ILE A 210 -4.26 10.39 -7.62
C ILE A 210 -4.20 9.20 -6.65
N PHE A 211 -4.41 9.42 -5.35
CA PHE A 211 -4.48 8.35 -4.36
C PHE A 211 -5.65 7.42 -4.68
N GLU A 212 -6.82 7.99 -4.88
CA GLU A 212 -8.05 7.24 -5.10
C GLU A 212 -7.98 6.39 -6.37
N GLU A 213 -7.57 6.97 -7.50
CA GLU A 213 -7.36 6.25 -8.75
C GLU A 213 -6.27 5.16 -8.62
N SER A 214 -5.21 5.42 -7.86
CA SER A 214 -4.11 4.47 -7.66
C SER A 214 -4.56 3.23 -6.88
N PHE A 215 -5.55 3.37 -6.01
CA PHE A 215 -6.02 2.32 -5.11
C PHE A 215 -7.46 1.86 -5.38
N GLY A 216 -8.10 2.32 -6.45
CA GLY A 216 -9.41 1.85 -6.88
C GLY A 216 -10.60 2.43 -6.10
N LEU A 217 -10.38 3.55 -5.41
CA LEU A 217 -11.46 4.40 -4.90
C LEU A 217 -12.01 5.28 -6.02
N ASN A 218 -12.99 6.12 -5.71
CA ASN A 218 -13.69 6.94 -6.69
C ASN A 218 -13.54 8.44 -6.40
N PRO A 219 -12.73 9.18 -7.18
CA PRO A 219 -12.49 10.62 -6.99
C PRO A 219 -13.71 11.54 -7.03
N HIS A 220 -14.88 11.03 -7.39
CA HIS A 220 -16.11 11.79 -7.48
C HIS A 220 -17.19 11.26 -6.53
N ASN A 221 -16.80 10.40 -5.58
CA ASN A 221 -17.68 9.81 -4.61
C ASN A 221 -16.93 9.47 -3.32
N LYS A 222 -17.07 10.36 -2.34
CA LYS A 222 -16.46 10.30 -1.01
C LYS A 222 -16.72 9.05 -0.18
N ASP A 223 -17.54 8.11 -0.64
CA ASP A 223 -17.99 6.88 0.03
C ASP A 223 -18.07 5.78 -1.05
N THR A 224 -16.91 5.24 -1.40
CA THR A 224 -16.71 4.35 -2.55
C THR A 224 -17.57 3.09 -2.47
N ASP A 225 -17.70 2.50 -1.28
CA ASP A 225 -18.43 1.24 -1.08
C ASP A 225 -19.92 1.44 -0.70
N GLY A 226 -20.32 2.68 -0.39
CA GLY A 226 -21.69 3.07 -0.10
C GLY A 226 -22.18 2.64 1.28
N ASP A 227 -21.29 2.48 2.26
CA ASP A 227 -21.65 2.08 3.62
C ASP A 227 -22.04 3.25 4.54
N GLY A 228 -21.83 4.48 4.08
CA GLY A 228 -22.17 5.73 4.78
C GLY A 228 -20.99 6.37 5.52
N ILE A 229 -19.78 5.82 5.42
CA ILE A 229 -18.54 6.37 5.96
C ILE A 229 -17.72 6.94 4.81
N THR A 230 -17.08 8.09 5.00
CA THR A 230 -16.24 8.65 3.92
C THR A 230 -14.94 7.86 3.76
N ASP A 231 -14.37 7.73 2.57
CA ASP A 231 -13.18 6.92 2.32
C ASP A 231 -12.00 7.33 3.23
N PHE A 232 -11.83 8.65 3.43
CA PHE A 232 -10.82 9.20 4.34
C PHE A 232 -11.00 8.76 5.81
N LYS A 233 -12.20 8.38 6.23
CA LYS A 233 -12.52 7.94 7.61
C LYS A 233 -12.78 6.44 7.71
N ASP A 234 -13.08 5.78 6.60
CA ASP A 234 -13.36 4.36 6.60
C ASP A 234 -12.07 3.56 6.75
N HIS A 235 -12.11 2.54 7.59
CA HIS A 235 -11.01 1.60 7.75
C HIS A 235 -10.97 0.58 6.59
N ASN A 236 -12.04 0.40 5.83
CA ASN A 236 -12.07 -0.50 4.68
C ASN A 236 -12.90 0.07 3.50
N PRO A 237 -12.44 1.18 2.89
CA PRO A 237 -13.22 1.96 1.91
C PRO A 237 -13.53 1.24 0.59
N LEU A 238 -12.93 0.07 0.34
CA LEU A 238 -13.21 -0.73 -0.85
C LEU A 238 -14.36 -1.72 -0.67
N PHE A 239 -14.76 -2.01 0.58
CA PHE A 239 -15.75 -3.03 0.88
C PHE A 239 -16.50 -2.75 2.16
N LYS A 240 -17.84 -2.74 2.01
CA LYS A 240 -18.74 -2.64 3.14
C LYS A 240 -18.43 -3.71 4.18
N SER A 241 -18.03 -3.24 5.36
CA SER A 241 -17.64 -4.09 6.47
C SER A 241 -18.81 -4.91 7.02
N GLU A 242 -18.54 -6.14 7.44
CA GLU A 242 -19.53 -7.05 8.03
C GLU A 242 -18.99 -7.74 9.29
N LYS A 243 -19.86 -7.93 10.28
CA LYS A 243 -19.49 -8.65 11.50
C LYS A 243 -19.97 -10.09 11.48
N ASN A 244 -19.03 -11.02 11.45
CA ASN A 244 -19.28 -12.45 11.63
C ASN A 244 -18.02 -13.12 12.20
N LYS A 245 -18.13 -14.38 12.61
CA LYS A 245 -17.00 -15.07 13.25
C LYS A 245 -15.74 -15.13 12.36
N PHE A 246 -15.83 -15.12 11.04
CA PHE A 246 -14.65 -15.21 10.18
C PHE A 246 -14.05 -13.83 9.82
N THR A 247 -14.84 -12.77 9.74
CA THR A 247 -14.28 -11.40 9.73
C THR A 247 -13.59 -11.13 11.06
N ASP A 248 -14.23 -11.46 12.19
CA ASP A 248 -13.63 -11.39 13.53
C ASP A 248 -12.32 -12.21 13.62
N LEU A 249 -12.21 -13.36 12.92
CA LEU A 249 -11.00 -14.18 12.91
C LEU A 249 -9.81 -13.43 12.28
N TYR A 250 -10.04 -12.82 11.11
CA TYR A 250 -9.00 -12.08 10.40
C TYR A 250 -8.63 -10.78 11.12
N GLU A 251 -9.60 -10.05 11.67
CA GLU A 251 -9.34 -8.86 12.49
C GLU A 251 -8.48 -9.18 13.71
N ASN A 252 -8.78 -10.27 14.43
CA ASN A 252 -7.96 -10.71 15.56
C ASN A 252 -6.54 -11.11 15.12
N MET A 253 -6.38 -11.64 13.91
CA MET A 253 -5.08 -11.98 13.34
C MET A 253 -4.27 -10.73 13.01
N MET A 254 -4.91 -9.75 12.36
CA MET A 254 -4.32 -8.45 12.03
C MET A 254 -3.86 -7.67 13.26
N SER A 255 -4.58 -7.78 14.38
CA SER A 255 -4.23 -7.08 15.62
C SER A 255 -3.12 -7.75 16.45
N GLN A 256 -2.73 -9.01 16.18
CA GLN A 256 -1.74 -9.73 17.02
C GLN A 256 -0.39 -9.00 17.12
N HIS A 257 -0.01 -8.23 16.10
CA HIS A 257 1.32 -7.63 15.99
C HIS A 257 1.35 -6.12 16.22
N LEU A 258 0.22 -5.49 16.53
CA LEU A 258 0.12 -4.02 16.65
C LEU A 258 0.73 -3.47 17.95
N GLY A 259 0.85 -4.30 18.99
CA GLY A 259 1.47 -3.93 20.26
C GLY A 259 0.93 -2.62 20.86
N MET A 260 1.84 -1.76 21.36
CA MET A 260 1.49 -0.50 22.05
C MET A 260 1.00 0.63 21.11
N VAL A 261 0.92 0.41 19.79
CA VAL A 261 0.55 1.47 18.82
C VAL A 261 -0.97 1.57 18.65
N GLN A 262 -1.71 0.56 19.11
CA GLN A 262 -3.15 0.35 18.91
C GLN A 262 -4.02 1.58 19.18
N GLU A 263 -3.77 2.31 20.28
CA GLU A 263 -4.62 3.45 20.69
C GLU A 263 -4.52 4.66 19.75
N LYS A 264 -3.43 4.78 18.99
CA LYS A 264 -3.17 5.92 18.09
C LYS A 264 -3.55 5.64 16.63
N LEU A 265 -3.77 4.38 16.25
CA LEU A 265 -3.99 3.98 14.85
C LEU A 265 -5.26 4.59 14.26
N LYS A 266 -6.31 4.75 15.07
CA LYS A 266 -7.57 5.39 14.65
C LYS A 266 -7.41 6.83 14.16
N ASP A 267 -6.35 7.52 14.60
CA ASP A 267 -6.08 8.92 14.25
C ASP A 267 -5.05 9.01 13.09
N MET A 268 -4.60 7.86 12.56
CA MET A 268 -3.58 7.74 11.52
C MET A 268 -4.20 7.46 10.13
N SER A 269 -4.76 8.49 9.49
CA SER A 269 -5.44 8.38 8.18
C SER A 269 -4.55 7.92 7.00
N TYR A 270 -3.23 7.91 7.14
CA TYR A 270 -2.25 7.52 6.13
C TYR A 270 -1.45 6.26 6.52
N PHE A 271 -1.75 5.65 7.68
CA PHE A 271 -1.28 4.32 8.04
C PHE A 271 -2.25 3.29 7.47
N ILE A 272 -1.92 2.77 6.30
CA ILE A 272 -2.79 1.90 5.51
C ILE A 272 -2.03 0.64 5.14
N SER A 273 -2.59 -0.53 5.41
CA SER A 273 -2.02 -1.81 4.98
C SER A 273 -2.73 -2.34 3.75
N ALA A 274 -1.97 -2.65 2.71
CA ALA A 274 -2.49 -3.29 1.51
C ALA A 274 -2.43 -4.82 1.63
N TYR A 275 -3.50 -5.50 1.22
CA TYR A 275 -3.61 -6.96 1.22
C TYR A 275 -4.12 -7.49 -0.12
N GLU A 276 -3.86 -8.76 -0.40
CA GLU A 276 -4.47 -9.47 -1.52
C GLU A 276 -5.34 -10.61 -1.01
N SER A 277 -6.63 -10.57 -1.32
CA SER A 277 -7.53 -11.69 -1.02
C SER A 277 -8.81 -11.61 -1.85
N ASP A 278 -9.20 -12.73 -2.44
CA ASP A 278 -10.53 -12.91 -3.01
C ASP A 278 -11.53 -13.50 -1.98
N CYS A 279 -11.10 -13.75 -0.73
CA CYS A 279 -11.98 -14.25 0.32
C CYS A 279 -12.92 -13.15 0.80
N GLU A 280 -14.23 -13.37 0.67
CA GLU A 280 -15.26 -12.42 1.06
C GLU A 280 -15.28 -12.11 2.57
N TYR A 281 -14.89 -13.06 3.44
CA TYR A 281 -14.72 -12.76 4.87
C TYR A 281 -13.53 -11.86 5.15
N PHE A 282 -12.46 -11.98 4.35
CA PHE A 282 -11.30 -11.12 4.50
C PHE A 282 -11.60 -9.73 3.94
N GLN A 283 -12.28 -9.64 2.81
CA GLN A 283 -12.63 -8.37 2.17
C GLN A 283 -13.52 -7.49 3.02
N LYS A 284 -14.31 -8.04 3.95
CA LYS A 284 -15.30 -7.29 4.74
C LYS A 284 -14.89 -7.06 6.20
N VAL A 285 -13.58 -7.10 6.49
CA VAL A 285 -13.04 -6.80 7.83
C VAL A 285 -13.17 -5.32 8.17
N ASN A 286 -13.19 -5.00 9.45
CA ASN A 286 -13.07 -3.63 9.98
C ASN A 286 -12.04 -3.58 11.12
N PRO A 287 -10.73 -3.67 10.81
CA PRO A 287 -9.68 -3.69 11.82
C PRO A 287 -9.45 -2.29 12.42
N GLU A 288 -8.52 -2.16 13.36
CA GLU A 288 -8.25 -0.91 14.09
C GLU A 288 -7.43 0.14 13.31
N TYR A 289 -7.04 -0.21 12.09
CA TYR A 289 -6.30 0.63 11.16
C TYR A 289 -6.87 0.46 9.75
N LYS A 290 -6.50 1.36 8.84
CA LYS A 290 -7.01 1.34 7.47
C LYS A 290 -6.41 0.20 6.66
N VAL A 291 -7.24 -0.46 5.86
CA VAL A 291 -6.85 -1.52 4.95
C VAL A 291 -7.34 -1.24 3.54
N LEU A 292 -6.56 -1.69 2.56
CA LEU A 292 -6.97 -1.75 1.17
C LEU A 292 -6.78 -3.19 0.69
N ILE A 293 -7.88 -3.85 0.33
CA ILE A 293 -7.88 -5.27 -0.01
C ILE A 293 -8.10 -5.40 -1.52
N PHE A 294 -7.13 -5.99 -2.21
CA PHE A 294 -7.16 -6.12 -3.66
C PHE A 294 -7.46 -7.56 -4.07
N SER A 295 -8.07 -7.72 -5.24
CA SER A 295 -8.31 -9.05 -5.81
C SER A 295 -6.98 -9.78 -6.05
N GLU A 296 -6.95 -11.08 -5.81
CA GLU A 296 -5.79 -11.91 -6.18
C GLU A 296 -5.59 -11.98 -7.71
N ASN A 297 -6.64 -11.67 -8.49
CA ASN A 297 -6.51 -11.49 -9.93
C ASN A 297 -5.91 -10.11 -10.25
N LYS A 298 -4.64 -10.11 -10.67
CA LYS A 298 -3.87 -8.92 -11.06
C LYS A 298 -4.53 -8.08 -12.17
N GLU A 299 -5.34 -8.67 -13.05
CA GLU A 299 -6.05 -7.93 -14.10
C GLU A 299 -7.16 -7.04 -13.55
N LYS A 300 -7.66 -7.35 -12.34
CA LYS A 300 -8.67 -6.54 -11.64
C LYS A 300 -8.05 -5.45 -10.76
N GLN A 301 -6.73 -5.43 -10.63
CA GLN A 301 -6.04 -4.45 -9.81
C GLN A 301 -5.80 -3.15 -10.59
N PRO A 302 -5.85 -1.99 -9.92
CA PRO A 302 -5.36 -0.73 -10.48
C PRO A 302 -3.92 -0.88 -10.99
N TYR A 303 -3.57 -0.08 -12.01
CA TYR A 303 -2.22 -0.11 -12.60
C TYR A 303 -1.12 0.08 -11.56
N TYR A 304 -1.30 1.03 -10.65
CA TYR A 304 -0.35 1.31 -9.60
C TYR A 304 -0.06 0.05 -8.77
N VAL A 305 -1.09 -0.57 -8.19
CA VAL A 305 -1.00 -1.77 -7.34
C VAL A 305 -0.30 -2.93 -8.03
N ARG A 306 -0.61 -3.21 -9.31
CA ARG A 306 0.04 -4.32 -10.05
C ARG A 306 1.52 -4.07 -10.38
N SER A 307 1.93 -2.80 -10.37
CA SER A 307 3.27 -2.33 -10.77
C SER A 307 4.22 -2.12 -9.59
N THR A 308 3.71 -2.15 -8.35
CA THR A 308 4.48 -1.88 -7.14
C THR A 308 4.40 -3.04 -6.15
N VAL A 309 5.37 -3.15 -5.25
CA VAL A 309 5.38 -4.15 -4.17
C VAL A 309 4.94 -3.48 -2.87
N ILE A 310 3.65 -3.58 -2.54
CA ILE A 310 3.04 -2.95 -1.34
C ILE A 310 2.43 -3.95 -0.35
N PHE A 311 2.44 -5.25 -0.70
CA PHE A 311 1.90 -6.33 0.12
C PHE A 311 2.97 -6.87 1.07
N GLY A 312 3.01 -6.35 2.29
CA GLY A 312 3.99 -6.77 3.31
C GLY A 312 3.62 -8.04 4.06
N THR A 313 2.32 -8.34 4.16
CA THR A 313 1.78 -9.47 4.92
C THR A 313 0.70 -10.17 4.11
N ILE A 314 0.70 -11.50 4.14
CA ILE A 314 -0.26 -12.35 3.45
C ILE A 314 -0.88 -13.30 4.46
N TYR A 315 -2.22 -13.34 4.50
CA TYR A 315 -2.95 -14.33 5.29
C TYR A 315 -3.48 -15.43 4.38
N SER A 316 -3.38 -16.68 4.81
CA SER A 316 -3.93 -17.81 4.06
C SER A 316 -5.46 -17.81 4.08
N LEU A 317 -6.04 -18.57 3.17
CA LEU A 317 -7.42 -19.03 3.32
C LEU A 317 -7.54 -19.89 4.59
N ILE A 318 -8.76 -20.03 5.09
CA ILE A 318 -9.06 -20.76 6.33
C ILE A 318 -9.04 -22.26 6.06
N GLN A 319 -8.33 -23.03 6.87
CA GLN A 319 -8.41 -24.49 6.83
C GLN A 319 -9.30 -24.99 7.98
N LYS A 320 -10.23 -25.90 7.67
CA LYS A 320 -11.09 -26.55 8.67
C LYS A 320 -10.36 -27.74 9.30
N ASP A 321 -10.52 -27.96 10.61
CA ASP A 321 -10.13 -29.21 11.24
C ASP A 321 -11.08 -30.33 10.79
N LYS A 322 -10.53 -31.55 10.58
CA LYS A 322 -11.29 -32.70 10.07
C LYS A 322 -12.27 -33.27 11.10
N ASN A 323 -11.99 -33.08 12.40
CA ASN A 323 -12.69 -33.75 13.49
C ASN A 323 -13.43 -32.75 14.40
N ASP A 324 -12.96 -31.51 14.49
CA ASP A 324 -13.56 -30.48 15.33
C ASP A 324 -14.13 -29.33 14.48
N PRO A 325 -15.46 -29.21 14.32
CA PRO A 325 -16.08 -28.16 13.51
C PRO A 325 -15.90 -26.74 14.10
N GLN A 326 -15.40 -26.61 15.33
CA GLN A 326 -15.10 -25.32 15.96
C GLN A 326 -13.62 -24.94 15.83
N LYS A 327 -12.78 -25.81 15.27
CA LYS A 327 -11.35 -25.59 15.14
C LYS A 327 -10.95 -25.37 13.68
N PHE A 328 -10.11 -24.36 13.49
CA PHE A 328 -9.64 -23.91 12.20
C PHE A 328 -8.13 -23.65 12.27
N TYR A 329 -7.52 -23.52 11.11
CA TYR A 329 -6.12 -23.18 10.95
C TYR A 329 -5.98 -22.04 9.96
N ILE A 330 -5.04 -21.15 10.24
CA ILE A 330 -4.72 -19.99 9.42
C ILE A 330 -3.22 -19.74 9.50
N HIS A 331 -2.63 -19.32 8.40
CA HIS A 331 -1.21 -19.02 8.30
C HIS A 331 -1.04 -17.56 7.92
N GLU A 332 0.03 -16.97 8.44
CA GLU A 332 0.47 -15.61 8.14
C GLU A 332 1.90 -15.68 7.61
N ALA A 333 2.13 -15.07 6.46
CA ALA A 333 3.46 -14.85 5.91
C ALA A 333 3.79 -13.36 6.00
N SER A 334 4.85 -13.01 6.71
CA SER A 334 5.30 -11.63 6.90
C SER A 334 6.81 -11.57 7.12
N GLY A 335 7.49 -10.66 6.40
CA GLY A 335 8.91 -10.35 6.64
C GLY A 335 9.86 -11.55 6.62
N GLY A 336 9.65 -12.52 5.71
CA GLY A 336 10.45 -13.75 5.63
C GLY A 336 10.12 -14.80 6.72
N SER A 337 9.05 -14.61 7.47
CA SER A 337 8.54 -15.60 8.42
C SER A 337 7.16 -16.12 8.00
N VAL A 338 6.89 -17.38 8.32
CA VAL A 338 5.57 -17.99 8.21
C VAL A 338 5.16 -18.53 9.57
N ASN A 339 4.10 -17.95 10.13
CA ASN A 339 3.49 -18.40 11.37
C ASN A 339 2.19 -19.15 11.05
N GLY A 340 2.02 -20.34 11.62
CA GLY A 340 0.77 -21.10 11.54
C GLY A 340 0.06 -21.08 12.88
N TYR A 341 -1.24 -20.83 12.86
CA TYR A 341 -2.09 -20.75 14.03
C TYR A 341 -3.21 -21.78 13.95
N SER A 342 -3.53 -22.38 15.10
CA SER A 342 -4.83 -23.00 15.30
C SER A 342 -5.75 -21.98 15.99
N ALA A 343 -6.98 -21.85 15.51
CA ALA A 343 -8.00 -20.96 16.04
C ALA A 343 -9.24 -21.77 16.41
N VAL A 344 -9.63 -21.76 17.69
CA VAL A 344 -10.82 -22.46 18.17
C VAL A 344 -11.87 -21.43 18.56
N TRP A 345 -13.08 -21.56 18.01
CA TRP A 345 -14.21 -20.72 18.36
C TRP A 345 -14.85 -21.23 19.65
N ARG A 346 -14.80 -20.45 20.74
CA ARG A 346 -15.41 -20.82 22.03
C ARG A 346 -16.10 -19.62 22.65
N ASN A 347 -17.35 -19.81 23.09
CA ASN A 347 -18.12 -18.78 23.80
C ASN A 347 -18.18 -17.42 23.07
N GLY A 348 -18.28 -17.44 21.75
CA GLY A 348 -18.34 -16.22 20.92
C GLY A 348 -17.01 -15.51 20.72
N LYS A 349 -15.87 -16.15 21.02
CA LYS A 349 -14.53 -15.59 20.83
C LYS A 349 -13.57 -16.61 20.23
N TRP A 350 -12.55 -16.11 19.55
CA TRP A 350 -11.44 -16.94 19.06
C TRP A 350 -10.39 -17.14 20.13
N VAL A 351 -9.89 -18.38 20.23
CA VAL A 351 -8.69 -18.72 21.00
C VAL A 351 -7.63 -19.19 20.01
N PHE A 352 -6.58 -18.39 19.85
CA PHE A 352 -5.46 -18.68 18.96
C PHE A 352 -4.34 -19.39 19.71
N ASN A 353 -3.72 -20.38 19.08
CA ASN A 353 -2.46 -20.98 19.52
C ASN A 353 -1.50 -21.02 18.32
N LEU A 354 -0.29 -20.48 18.49
CA LEU A 354 0.79 -20.66 17.53
C LEU A 354 1.18 -22.14 17.51
N ILE A 355 1.11 -22.76 16.33
CA ILE A 355 1.39 -24.19 16.14
C ILE A 355 2.62 -24.44 15.27
N SER A 356 3.05 -23.45 14.50
CA SER A 356 4.28 -23.51 13.71
C SER A 356 4.84 -22.12 13.47
N GLN A 357 6.16 -22.05 13.37
CA GLN A 357 6.88 -20.86 12.97
C GLN A 357 8.07 -21.30 12.12
N THR A 358 8.17 -20.74 10.91
CA THR A 358 9.30 -20.93 10.00
C THR A 358 9.89 -19.56 9.71
N VAL A 359 11.21 -19.44 9.82
CA VAL A 359 11.95 -18.22 9.45
C VAL A 359 12.86 -18.60 8.29
N SER A 360 12.75 -17.88 7.17
CA SER A 360 13.52 -18.10 5.94
C SER A 360 14.81 -17.32 5.90
#